data_AF-A0A4Q5RA69-F1
#
_entry.id   AF-A0A4Q5RA69-F1
#
_cell.length_a   1.000
_cell.length_b   1.000
_cell.length_c   1.000
_cell.angle_alpha   90.00
_cell.angle_beta   90.00
_cell.angle_gamma   90.00
#
_symmetry.space_group_name_H-M   'P 1'
#
loop_
_entity.id
_entity.type
_entity.pdbx_description
1 polymer ?
#
loop_
_entity_poly.entity_id
_entity_poly.type
_entity_poly.pdbx_seq_one_letter_code
_entity_poly.pdbx_strand_id
1 'polypeptide(L)'
;MSVRLLCATMFGIVAAASAQAGTITVANGGTTATVTATSALGTPAPFTLVNFGNAGTNGFVSNAPVAFAGGVVSFTGGTTPRSGVYDGSVTNVAISPYTGTTLNNGNYLVAEPNGSVVVSYTTAQSAVNLLWGSLDAYDILNLQFLNGSTVIGNITLNGSQVGSAYGVVADGNPAAYVSITPGGSLSSFNTLIATASIAAFEFNIGSGGTSVPEPATLALLATGLVGLGLRRSRKI
;
A
#
# COMPACT_ATOMS: atom_id res chain seq x y z
N MET A 1 4.89 54.03 -41.69
CA MET A 1 3.75 53.09 -41.61
C MET A 1 4.10 52.09 -40.51
N SER A 2 3.68 52.34 -39.26
CA SER A 2 4.11 51.56 -38.08
C SER A 2 3.16 50.41 -37.82
N VAL A 3 3.64 49.18 -38.01
CA VAL A 3 2.93 47.94 -37.66
C VAL A 3 3.15 47.70 -36.16
N ARG A 4 2.09 47.82 -35.36
CA ARG A 4 2.10 47.44 -33.94
C ARG A 4 1.73 45.95 -33.84
N LEU A 5 2.70 45.12 -33.48
CA LEU A 5 2.51 43.68 -33.24
C LEU A 5 1.88 43.49 -31.86
N LEU A 6 0.62 43.10 -31.81
CA LEU A 6 -0.12 42.81 -30.59
C LEU A 6 0.26 41.40 -30.12
N CYS A 7 1.11 41.30 -29.09
CA CYS A 7 1.46 40.04 -28.46
C CYS A 7 0.32 39.64 -27.50
N ALA A 8 -0.56 38.75 -27.91
CA ALA A 8 -1.60 38.20 -27.06
C ALA A 8 -1.00 37.11 -26.17
N THR A 9 -0.76 37.42 -24.89
CA THR A 9 -0.46 36.42 -23.86
C THR A 9 -1.68 35.52 -23.68
N MET A 10 -1.61 34.33 -24.26
CA MET A 10 -2.59 33.28 -24.07
C MET A 10 -2.42 32.68 -22.67
N PHE A 11 -3.24 33.13 -21.72
CA PHE A 11 -3.36 32.48 -20.41
C PHE A 11 -4.14 31.18 -20.58
N GLY A 12 -3.42 30.08 -20.77
CA GLY A 12 -4.01 28.75 -20.71
C GLY A 12 -4.47 28.46 -19.28
N ILE A 13 -5.78 28.32 -19.08
CA ILE A 13 -6.33 27.75 -17.84
C ILE A 13 -5.90 26.28 -17.83
N VAL A 14 -4.85 25.97 -17.08
CA VAL A 14 -4.50 24.59 -16.77
C VAL A 14 -5.51 24.11 -15.72
N ALA A 15 -6.56 23.42 -16.17
CA ALA A 15 -7.46 22.74 -15.25
C ALA A 15 -6.64 21.70 -14.49
N ALA A 16 -6.52 21.84 -13.18
CA ALA A 16 -5.92 20.83 -12.34
C ALA A 16 -6.76 19.54 -12.48
N ALA A 17 -6.18 18.50 -13.07
CA ALA A 17 -6.81 17.19 -13.10
C ALA A 17 -6.95 16.72 -11.65
N SER A 18 -8.18 16.67 -11.14
CA SER A 18 -8.42 16.10 -9.81
C SER A 18 -8.11 14.61 -9.87
N ALA A 19 -7.23 14.13 -9.00
CA ALA A 19 -6.97 12.70 -8.87
C ALA A 19 -8.27 11.99 -8.46
N GLN A 20 -8.83 11.21 -9.38
CA GLN A 20 -10.02 10.40 -9.10
C GLN A 20 -9.57 9.16 -8.33
N ALA A 21 -9.95 9.05 -7.06
CA ALA A 21 -9.89 7.78 -6.38
C ALA A 21 -10.99 6.88 -6.97
N GLY A 22 -10.70 5.60 -7.14
CA GLY A 22 -11.77 4.64 -7.40
C GLY A 22 -11.48 3.26 -6.86
N THR A 23 -12.49 2.41 -6.97
CA THR A 23 -12.61 1.20 -6.17
C THR A 23 -13.02 0.03 -7.05
N ILE A 24 -12.33 -1.09 -6.89
CA ILE A 24 -12.70 -2.38 -7.48
C ILE A 24 -12.87 -3.41 -6.38
N THR A 25 -13.59 -4.49 -6.71
CA THR A 25 -13.64 -5.70 -5.88
C THR A 25 -12.93 -6.81 -6.63
N VAL A 26 -11.96 -7.44 -5.98
CA VAL A 26 -11.22 -8.59 -6.51
C VAL A 26 -11.60 -9.82 -5.72
N ALA A 27 -11.72 -10.97 -6.40
CA ALA A 27 -12.02 -12.25 -5.77
C ALA A 27 -10.99 -13.29 -6.22
N ASN A 28 -10.42 -14.02 -5.26
CA ASN A 28 -9.53 -15.15 -5.52
C ASN A 28 -9.82 -16.28 -4.54
N GLY A 29 -10.15 -17.47 -5.04
CA GLY A 29 -10.31 -18.68 -4.23
C GLY A 29 -11.32 -18.55 -3.07
N GLY A 30 -12.38 -17.76 -3.24
CA GLY A 30 -13.39 -17.51 -2.20
C GLY A 30 -13.05 -16.37 -1.22
N THR A 31 -11.85 -15.79 -1.32
CA THR A 31 -11.50 -14.53 -0.65
C THR A 31 -11.87 -13.37 -1.55
N THR A 32 -12.60 -12.38 -1.04
CA THR A 32 -12.79 -11.10 -1.74
C THR A 32 -11.91 -10.02 -1.11
N ALA A 33 -11.61 -8.96 -1.84
CA ALA A 33 -10.99 -7.76 -1.31
C ALA A 33 -11.52 -6.53 -2.03
N THR A 34 -11.74 -5.46 -1.28
CA THR A 34 -11.99 -4.14 -1.83
C THR A 34 -10.64 -3.44 -2.00
N VAL A 35 -10.36 -3.01 -3.23
CA VAL A 35 -9.14 -2.27 -3.57
C VAL A 35 -9.53 -0.87 -3.96
N THR A 36 -9.07 0.12 -3.20
CA THR A 36 -9.19 1.53 -3.55
C THR A 36 -7.82 2.02 -4.00
N ALA A 37 -7.77 2.71 -5.14
CA ALA A 37 -6.53 3.26 -5.66
C ALA A 37 -6.70 4.69 -6.15
N THR A 38 -5.61 5.46 -6.03
CA THR A 38 -5.49 6.83 -6.52
C THR A 38 -4.09 7.00 -7.11
N SER A 39 -3.98 7.74 -8.22
CA SER A 39 -2.68 8.11 -8.79
C SER A 39 -1.79 8.80 -7.74
N ALA A 40 -0.51 8.45 -7.69
CA ALA A 40 0.47 9.14 -6.83
C ALA A 40 1.09 10.36 -7.51
N LEU A 41 0.95 10.48 -8.84
CA LEU A 41 1.48 11.61 -9.62
C LEU A 41 0.79 12.91 -9.19
N GLY A 42 1.57 13.85 -8.66
CA GLY A 42 1.08 15.15 -8.20
C GLY A 42 0.06 15.10 -7.04
N THR A 43 -0.16 13.92 -6.44
CA THR A 43 -1.19 13.71 -5.41
C THR A 43 -0.52 13.47 -4.06
N PRO A 44 -0.94 14.16 -2.98
CA PRO A 44 -0.47 13.87 -1.64
C PRO A 44 -0.83 12.44 -1.20
N ALA A 45 0.06 11.79 -0.45
CA ALA A 45 -0.23 10.46 0.09
C ALA A 45 -1.42 10.51 1.06
N PRO A 46 -2.43 9.62 0.92
CA PRO A 46 -3.58 9.57 1.82
C PRO A 46 -3.26 8.88 3.16
N PHE A 47 -2.04 8.37 3.31
CA PHE A 47 -1.50 7.74 4.51
C PHE A 47 -0.01 8.04 4.65
N THR A 48 0.52 7.91 5.87
CA THR A 48 1.96 8.03 6.12
C THR A 48 2.67 6.76 5.66
N LEU A 49 3.70 6.91 4.83
CA LEU A 49 4.58 5.81 4.42
C LEU A 49 5.64 5.53 5.48
N VAL A 50 6.11 4.27 5.54
CA VAL A 50 7.27 3.92 6.36
C VAL A 50 8.53 4.56 5.77
N ASN A 51 9.32 5.21 6.62
CA ASN A 51 10.62 5.72 6.23
C ASN A 51 11.69 4.62 6.42
N PHE A 52 12.12 4.00 5.32
CA PHE A 52 13.18 3.01 5.30
C PHE A 52 14.59 3.62 5.17
N GLY A 53 14.71 4.94 5.28
CA GLY A 53 15.96 5.69 5.11
C GLY A 53 16.17 6.17 3.67
N ASN A 54 17.40 6.58 3.37
CA ASN A 54 17.90 6.96 2.05
C ASN A 54 19.39 6.58 2.02
N ALA A 55 19.79 5.73 1.08
CA ALA A 55 21.16 5.27 0.94
C ALA A 55 22.01 6.26 0.12
N GLY A 56 21.38 7.11 -0.70
CA GLY A 56 22.03 8.13 -1.52
C GLY A 56 22.66 7.57 -2.80
N THR A 57 22.56 6.26 -3.02
CA THR A 57 23.09 5.56 -4.18
C THR A 57 22.07 4.53 -4.65
N ASN A 58 21.76 4.54 -5.94
CA ASN A 58 20.82 3.59 -6.53
C ASN A 58 21.32 2.15 -6.35
N GLY A 59 20.47 1.25 -5.89
CA GLY A 59 20.83 -0.15 -5.71
C GLY A 59 20.14 -0.85 -4.56
N PHE A 60 20.55 -2.10 -4.37
CA PHE A 60 20.22 -2.89 -3.18
C PHE A 60 20.89 -2.27 -1.94
N VAL A 61 20.10 -2.02 -0.92
CA VAL A 61 20.55 -1.45 0.36
C VAL A 61 20.76 -2.55 1.39
N SER A 62 19.74 -3.40 1.61
CA SER A 62 19.79 -4.45 2.65
C SER A 62 18.68 -5.48 2.48
N ASN A 63 18.91 -6.71 2.96
CA ASN A 63 17.88 -7.72 3.19
C ASN A 63 17.78 -8.13 4.67
N ALA A 64 18.42 -7.36 5.56
CA ALA A 64 18.25 -7.54 7.00
C ALA A 64 16.84 -7.12 7.41
N PRO A 65 16.25 -7.73 8.45
CA PRO A 65 14.97 -7.27 8.98
C PRO A 65 15.01 -5.79 9.37
N VAL A 66 13.97 -5.03 9.01
CA VAL A 66 13.85 -3.60 9.29
C VAL A 66 12.66 -3.35 10.20
N ALA A 67 12.91 -2.82 11.39
CA ALA A 67 11.86 -2.40 12.32
C ALA A 67 11.29 -1.03 11.94
N PHE A 68 9.99 -0.86 12.17
CA PHE A 68 9.29 0.42 12.07
C PHE A 68 8.30 0.57 13.22
N ALA A 69 7.71 1.76 13.40
CA ALA A 69 6.85 2.06 14.55
C ALA A 69 5.61 1.14 14.68
N GLY A 70 5.22 0.41 13.63
CA GLY A 70 4.08 -0.51 13.62
C GLY A 70 4.43 -1.98 13.38
N GLY A 71 5.71 -2.36 13.33
CA GLY A 71 6.07 -3.73 12.97
C GLY A 71 7.53 -3.95 12.55
N VAL A 72 7.74 -5.09 11.88
CA VAL A 72 9.01 -5.49 11.29
C VAL A 72 8.77 -5.96 9.86
N VAL A 73 9.62 -5.54 8.94
CA VAL A 73 9.72 -6.10 7.59
C VAL A 73 10.87 -7.10 7.57
N SER A 74 10.64 -8.27 6.99
CA SER A 74 11.67 -9.28 6.73
C SER A 74 11.54 -9.82 5.32
N PHE A 75 12.57 -10.53 4.86
CA PHE A 75 12.69 -10.97 3.47
C PHE A 75 12.99 -12.45 3.44
N THR A 76 12.40 -13.19 2.50
CA THR A 76 12.74 -14.59 2.26
C THR A 76 12.86 -14.88 0.78
N GLY A 77 13.70 -15.84 0.41
CA GLY A 77 13.88 -16.24 -0.99
C GLY A 77 14.49 -15.16 -1.89
N GLY A 78 14.19 -15.25 -3.18
CA GLY A 78 14.76 -14.42 -4.25
C GLY A 78 16.06 -14.99 -4.82
N THR A 79 16.27 -14.77 -6.11
CA THR A 79 17.57 -15.02 -6.77
C THR A 79 18.47 -13.80 -6.55
N THR A 80 19.54 -13.63 -7.33
CA THR A 80 20.24 -12.32 -7.40
C THR A 80 19.71 -11.65 -8.66
N PRO A 81 19.11 -10.43 -8.58
CA PRO A 81 18.92 -9.57 -7.40
C PRO A 81 17.95 -10.16 -6.36
N ARG A 82 18.14 -9.81 -5.08
CA ARG A 82 17.41 -10.38 -3.93
C ARG A 82 16.26 -9.47 -3.50
N SER A 83 15.21 -10.05 -2.93
CA SER A 83 14.19 -9.25 -2.23
C SER A 83 14.83 -8.48 -1.07
N GLY A 84 14.43 -7.23 -0.88
CA GLY A 84 15.11 -6.35 0.07
C GLY A 84 14.63 -4.91 0.03
N VAL A 85 15.43 -4.07 0.68
CA VAL A 85 15.34 -2.62 0.64
C VAL A 85 16.21 -2.12 -0.50
N TYR A 86 15.66 -1.24 -1.34
CA TYR A 86 16.33 -0.61 -2.48
C TYR A 86 16.25 0.92 -2.38
N ASP A 87 17.19 1.61 -3.01
CA ASP A 87 17.18 3.06 -3.24
C ASP A 87 17.30 3.33 -4.74
N GLY A 88 16.64 4.39 -5.22
CA GLY A 88 16.61 4.79 -6.62
C GLY A 88 16.09 3.72 -7.58
N SER A 89 16.21 3.95 -8.88
CA SER A 89 15.88 2.94 -9.90
C SER A 89 17.13 2.19 -10.33
N VAL A 90 17.00 0.87 -10.49
CA VAL A 90 18.06 -0.05 -10.93
C VAL A 90 17.61 -0.69 -12.24
N THR A 91 18.38 -0.47 -13.30
CA THR A 91 18.04 -0.96 -14.65
C THR A 91 17.84 -2.47 -14.66
N ASN A 92 16.72 -2.92 -15.23
CA ASN A 92 16.31 -4.33 -15.33
C ASN A 92 16.13 -5.06 -13.98
N VAL A 93 15.98 -4.31 -12.88
CA VAL A 93 15.82 -4.88 -11.54
C VAL A 93 14.61 -4.27 -10.85
N ALA A 94 14.64 -2.96 -10.61
CA ALA A 94 13.61 -2.29 -9.83
C ALA A 94 13.42 -0.83 -10.27
N ILE A 95 12.18 -0.35 -10.28
CA ILE A 95 11.85 1.07 -10.53
C ILE A 95 11.39 1.73 -9.22
N SER A 96 12.01 2.87 -8.88
CA SER A 96 11.65 3.63 -7.68
C SER A 96 10.17 4.05 -7.72
N PRO A 97 9.37 3.72 -6.68
CA PRO A 97 7.96 4.07 -6.60
C PRO A 97 7.74 5.58 -6.38
N TYR A 98 8.81 6.33 -6.08
CA TYR A 98 8.73 7.77 -5.83
C TYR A 98 8.82 8.61 -7.11
N THR A 99 9.10 7.98 -8.25
CA THR A 99 9.25 8.67 -9.54
C THR A 99 7.96 9.42 -9.90
N GLY A 100 8.04 10.76 -10.00
CA GLY A 100 6.90 11.62 -10.30
C GLY A 100 5.94 11.87 -9.13
N THR A 101 6.21 11.31 -7.95
CA THR A 101 5.44 11.61 -6.74
C THR A 101 5.92 12.93 -6.11
N THR A 102 5.13 13.47 -5.18
CA THR A 102 5.55 14.62 -4.35
C THR A 102 6.44 14.21 -3.17
N LEU A 103 6.68 12.91 -3.01
CA LEU A 103 7.47 12.33 -1.94
C LEU A 103 8.94 12.32 -2.34
N ASN A 104 9.83 12.57 -1.39
CA ASN A 104 11.27 12.47 -1.63
C ASN A 104 11.69 11.01 -1.80
N ASN A 105 12.65 10.76 -2.70
CA ASN A 105 13.29 9.44 -2.94
C ASN A 105 13.77 8.81 -1.63
N GLY A 106 12.91 8.01 -1.03
CA GLY A 106 13.26 7.16 0.10
C GLY A 106 13.66 5.78 -0.38
N ASN A 107 14.20 5.00 0.53
CA ASN A 107 14.30 3.58 0.35
C ASN A 107 12.90 2.97 0.22
N TYR A 108 12.78 1.86 -0.51
CA TYR A 108 11.53 1.13 -0.73
C TYR A 108 11.77 -0.38 -0.69
N LEU A 109 10.68 -1.14 -0.65
CA LEU A 109 10.69 -2.60 -0.60
C LEU A 109 10.59 -3.16 -2.02
N VAL A 110 11.35 -4.21 -2.29
CA VAL A 110 11.28 -4.97 -3.54
C VAL A 110 11.07 -6.43 -3.19
N ALA A 111 10.00 -7.02 -3.71
CA ALA A 111 9.82 -8.47 -3.77
C ALA A 111 10.25 -8.95 -5.16
N GLU A 112 11.40 -9.58 -5.24
CA GLU A 112 11.92 -10.19 -6.48
C GLU A 112 11.16 -11.47 -6.84
N PRO A 113 11.20 -11.93 -8.10
CA PRO A 113 10.61 -13.20 -8.49
C PRO A 113 11.10 -14.37 -7.61
N ASN A 114 10.17 -15.18 -7.11
CA ASN A 114 10.43 -16.27 -6.14
C ASN A 114 10.96 -15.80 -4.77
N GLY A 115 10.88 -14.50 -4.49
CA GLY A 115 11.13 -13.92 -3.17
C GLY A 115 9.85 -13.38 -2.54
N SER A 116 9.94 -13.06 -1.26
CA SER A 116 8.86 -12.45 -0.52
C SER A 116 9.33 -11.33 0.40
N VAL A 117 8.43 -10.37 0.58
CA VAL A 117 8.50 -9.37 1.63
C VAL A 117 7.43 -9.73 2.65
N VAL A 118 7.86 -9.97 3.89
CA VAL A 118 6.99 -10.33 5.01
C VAL A 118 6.91 -9.15 5.95
N VAL A 119 5.71 -8.60 6.11
CA VAL A 119 5.42 -7.49 7.03
C VAL A 119 4.67 -8.05 8.23
N SER A 120 5.30 -8.03 9.39
CA SER A 120 4.70 -8.43 10.66
C SER A 120 4.35 -7.18 11.47
N TYR A 121 3.05 -6.97 11.70
CA TYR A 121 2.53 -5.83 12.43
C TYR A 121 2.44 -6.12 13.94
N THR A 122 2.71 -5.11 14.77
CA THR A 122 2.54 -5.21 16.22
C THR A 122 1.08 -5.25 16.65
N THR A 123 0.20 -4.65 15.83
CA THR A 123 -1.25 -4.61 16.03
C THR A 123 -1.94 -5.18 14.81
N ALA A 124 -3.06 -5.88 14.99
CA ALA A 124 -3.82 -6.40 13.87
C ALA A 124 -4.39 -5.27 12.99
N GLN A 125 -4.30 -5.44 11.68
CA GLN A 125 -4.69 -4.49 10.65
C GLN A 125 -5.95 -4.98 9.92
N SER A 126 -6.82 -4.06 9.49
CA SER A 126 -7.98 -4.34 8.63
C SER A 126 -7.75 -4.07 7.15
N ALA A 127 -6.70 -3.33 6.82
CA ALA A 127 -6.34 -2.99 5.45
C ALA A 127 -4.82 -2.88 5.31
N VAL A 128 -4.33 -3.12 4.09
CA VAL A 128 -2.96 -2.82 3.69
C VAL A 128 -2.99 -1.53 2.88
N ASN A 129 -2.18 -0.56 3.30
CA ASN A 129 -1.94 0.65 2.53
C ASN A 129 -0.55 0.55 1.92
N LEU A 130 -0.42 0.82 0.63
CA LEU A 130 0.85 0.75 -0.08
C LEU A 130 0.96 1.83 -1.16
N LEU A 131 2.15 2.37 -1.34
CA LEU A 131 2.55 3.04 -2.57
C LEU A 131 3.09 1.96 -3.50
N TRP A 132 2.38 1.64 -4.58
CA TRP A 132 2.77 0.69 -5.62
C TRP A 132 3.60 1.44 -6.66
N GLY A 133 4.80 0.96 -7.01
CA GLY A 133 5.76 1.65 -7.88
C GLY A 133 5.41 1.70 -9.36
N SER A 134 5.50 0.58 -10.06
CA SER A 134 4.98 0.45 -11.42
C SER A 134 3.66 -0.30 -11.37
N LEU A 135 2.62 0.26 -11.98
CA LEU A 135 1.48 -0.57 -12.35
C LEU A 135 1.78 -1.03 -13.76
N ASP A 136 1.96 -2.33 -13.97
CA ASP A 136 1.92 -2.93 -15.29
C ASP A 136 1.11 -4.26 -15.28
N ALA A 137 0.82 -4.80 -16.46
CA ALA A 137 0.03 -6.03 -16.57
C ALA A 137 0.80 -7.30 -16.13
N TYR A 138 2.13 -7.23 -16.05
CA TYR A 138 3.04 -8.32 -15.71
C TYR A 138 3.40 -8.36 -14.22
N ASP A 139 3.17 -7.24 -13.52
CA ASP A 139 3.33 -7.05 -12.08
C ASP A 139 2.21 -7.76 -11.33
N ILE A 140 2.30 -9.09 -11.26
CA ILE A 140 1.38 -9.92 -10.50
C ILE A 140 1.86 -10.00 -9.04
N LEU A 141 1.10 -9.34 -8.17
CA LEU A 141 1.27 -9.33 -6.74
C LEU A 141 0.36 -10.37 -6.09
N ASN A 142 0.97 -11.34 -5.41
CA ASN A 142 0.26 -12.29 -4.56
C ASN A 142 0.43 -11.88 -3.09
N LEU A 143 -0.70 -11.52 -2.47
CA LEU A 143 -0.79 -11.15 -1.06
C LEU A 143 -1.41 -12.28 -0.27
N GLN A 144 -0.70 -12.75 0.76
CA GLN A 144 -1.27 -13.63 1.78
C GLN A 144 -1.45 -12.86 3.08
N PHE A 145 -2.64 -12.99 3.66
CA PHE A 145 -3.01 -12.38 4.94
C PHE A 145 -3.02 -13.47 6.00
N LEU A 146 -2.28 -13.25 7.08
CA LEU A 146 -2.14 -14.20 8.17
C LEU A 146 -2.55 -13.57 9.51
N ASN A 147 -3.14 -14.39 10.37
CA ASN A 147 -3.32 -14.10 11.79
C ASN A 147 -2.49 -15.11 12.61
N GLY A 148 -1.32 -14.66 13.06
CA GLY A 148 -0.29 -15.56 13.59
C GLY A 148 0.27 -16.41 12.46
N SER A 149 0.19 -17.74 12.61
CA SER A 149 0.63 -18.69 11.57
C SER A 149 -0.50 -19.17 10.65
N THR A 150 -1.74 -18.74 10.88
CA THR A 150 -2.90 -19.17 10.09
C THR A 150 -3.10 -18.24 8.91
N VAL A 151 -3.07 -18.78 7.69
CA VAL A 151 -3.50 -18.07 6.48
C VAL A 151 -5.00 -17.89 6.54
N ILE A 152 -5.44 -16.63 6.55
CA ILE A 152 -6.86 -16.30 6.60
C ILE A 152 -7.38 -15.91 5.21
N GLY A 153 -6.54 -15.37 4.33
CA GLY A 153 -6.96 -15.04 2.97
C GLY A 153 -5.79 -14.85 2.03
N ASN A 154 -6.07 -14.98 0.72
CA ASN A 154 -5.10 -14.73 -0.34
C ASN A 154 -5.75 -13.88 -1.42
N ILE A 155 -5.02 -12.90 -1.94
CA ILE A 155 -5.46 -12.02 -3.03
C ILE A 155 -4.34 -11.96 -4.06
N THR A 156 -4.72 -12.08 -5.33
CA THR A 156 -3.81 -11.83 -6.45
C THR A 156 -4.28 -10.60 -7.18
N LEU A 157 -3.39 -9.63 -7.36
CA LEU A 157 -3.62 -8.39 -8.08
C LEU A 157 -2.59 -8.24 -9.17
N ASN A 158 -2.96 -7.58 -10.26
CA ASN A 158 -1.99 -7.04 -11.21
C ASN A 158 -2.16 -5.53 -11.37
N GLY A 159 -1.17 -4.87 -11.96
CA GLY A 159 -1.22 -3.42 -12.18
C GLY A 159 -2.40 -2.99 -13.05
N SER A 160 -2.85 -3.81 -14.01
CA SER A 160 -4.05 -3.52 -14.83
C SER A 160 -5.35 -3.42 -14.03
N GLN A 161 -5.54 -4.29 -13.05
CA GLN A 161 -6.67 -4.21 -12.13
C GLN A 161 -6.60 -2.93 -11.30
N VAL A 162 -5.43 -2.62 -10.72
CA VAL A 162 -5.26 -1.39 -9.91
C VAL A 162 -5.45 -0.13 -10.74
N GLY A 163 -4.86 -0.06 -11.95
CA GLY A 163 -5.01 1.07 -12.87
C GLY A 163 -6.46 1.30 -13.28
N SER A 164 -7.22 0.22 -13.52
CA SER A 164 -8.64 0.31 -13.86
C SER A 164 -9.48 0.95 -12.75
N ALA A 165 -9.05 0.84 -11.48
CA ALA A 165 -9.77 1.42 -10.36
C ALA A 165 -9.82 2.95 -10.42
N TYR A 166 -8.81 3.62 -10.99
CA TYR A 166 -8.79 5.08 -11.15
C TYR A 166 -8.73 5.54 -12.61
N GLY A 167 -9.18 4.67 -13.53
CA GLY A 167 -9.45 5.04 -14.93
C GLY A 167 -8.24 5.14 -15.85
N VAL A 168 -7.12 4.46 -15.54
CA VAL A 168 -5.90 4.50 -16.36
C VAL A 168 -5.53 3.10 -16.87
N VAL A 169 -5.10 3.01 -18.13
CA VAL A 169 -4.59 1.77 -18.73
C VAL A 169 -3.20 1.50 -18.19
N ALA A 170 -2.98 0.34 -17.57
CA ALA A 170 -1.77 0.06 -16.77
C ALA A 170 -0.44 -0.03 -17.52
N ASP A 171 -0.36 0.07 -18.84
CA ASP A 171 0.95 -0.13 -19.49
C ASP A 171 1.87 1.08 -19.32
N GLY A 172 2.76 1.02 -18.33
CA GLY A 172 3.78 2.04 -18.04
C GLY A 172 3.30 3.17 -17.12
N ASN A 173 2.29 2.90 -16.29
CA ASN A 173 1.69 3.93 -15.44
C ASN A 173 2.57 4.35 -14.26
N PRO A 174 2.44 5.62 -13.84
CA PRO A 174 3.08 6.11 -12.62
C PRO A 174 2.51 5.39 -11.39
N ALA A 175 3.28 5.47 -10.30
CA ALA A 175 2.93 4.90 -9.02
C ALA A 175 1.51 5.25 -8.55
N ALA A 176 0.93 4.37 -7.73
CA ALA A 176 -0.41 4.55 -7.17
C ALA A 176 -0.41 4.32 -5.65
N TYR A 177 -1.20 5.13 -4.94
CA TYR A 177 -1.58 4.82 -3.57
C TYR A 177 -2.71 3.81 -3.61
N VAL A 178 -2.52 2.66 -2.98
CA VAL A 178 -3.46 1.54 -2.98
C VAL A 178 -3.80 1.18 -1.54
N SER A 179 -5.09 1.03 -1.27
CA SER A 179 -5.62 0.48 -0.03
C SER A 179 -6.36 -0.82 -0.34
N ILE A 180 -5.98 -1.91 0.32
CA ILE A 180 -6.52 -3.26 0.10
C ILE A 180 -7.17 -3.69 1.40
N THR A 181 -8.49 -3.82 1.39
CA THR A 181 -9.29 -4.30 2.52
C THR A 181 -9.77 -5.72 2.20
N PRO A 182 -9.22 -6.77 2.84
CA PRO A 182 -9.75 -8.12 2.71
C PRO A 182 -11.22 -8.15 3.14
N GLY A 183 -12.06 -8.78 2.31
CA GLY A 183 -13.48 -8.96 2.54
C GLY A 183 -13.81 -10.29 3.23
N GLY A 184 -15.10 -10.52 3.47
CA GLY A 184 -15.59 -11.75 4.10
C GLY A 184 -15.39 -11.78 5.61
N SER A 185 -15.09 -12.96 6.16
CA SER A 185 -14.81 -13.15 7.60
C SER A 185 -13.42 -12.68 8.05
N LEU A 186 -12.67 -12.02 7.15
CA LEU A 186 -11.32 -11.52 7.39
C LEU A 186 -11.37 -10.17 8.09
N SER A 187 -11.64 -10.19 9.39
CA SER A 187 -11.76 -8.95 10.16
C SER A 187 -10.42 -8.28 10.45
N SER A 188 -9.33 -9.06 10.54
CA SER A 188 -7.99 -8.52 10.76
C SER A 188 -6.88 -9.53 10.50
N PHE A 189 -5.69 -9.04 10.16
CA PHE A 189 -4.46 -9.80 9.98
C PHE A 189 -3.32 -9.14 10.75
N ASN A 190 -2.30 -9.89 11.15
CA ASN A 190 -1.08 -9.33 11.76
C ASN A 190 0.17 -9.57 10.92
N THR A 191 0.06 -10.37 9.86
CA THR A 191 1.16 -10.60 8.93
C THR A 191 0.66 -10.53 7.50
N LEU A 192 1.39 -9.78 6.67
CA LEU A 192 1.22 -9.71 5.22
C LEU A 192 2.45 -10.36 4.58
N ILE A 193 2.23 -11.27 3.64
CA ILE A 193 3.29 -11.81 2.79
C ILE A 193 3.01 -11.34 1.36
N ALA A 194 3.87 -10.48 0.84
CA ALA A 194 3.86 -10.04 -0.54
C ALA A 194 4.86 -10.86 -1.35
N THR A 195 4.40 -11.49 -2.42
CA THR A 195 5.23 -12.27 -3.34
C THR A 195 4.99 -11.81 -4.77
N ALA A 196 6.06 -11.72 -5.54
CA ALA A 196 6.00 -11.40 -6.96
C ALA A 196 6.25 -12.67 -7.78
N SER A 197 5.51 -12.87 -8.88
CA SER A 197 5.62 -14.11 -9.65
C SER A 197 6.58 -14.02 -10.84
N ILE A 198 6.58 -12.91 -11.58
CA ILE A 198 7.31 -12.80 -12.87
C ILE A 198 8.28 -11.63 -12.86
N ALA A 199 7.79 -10.43 -12.55
CA ALA A 199 8.58 -9.23 -12.38
C ALA A 199 8.83 -8.94 -10.89
N ALA A 200 9.79 -8.06 -10.60
CA ALA A 200 9.95 -7.53 -9.26
C ALA A 200 8.74 -6.65 -8.91
N PHE A 201 8.32 -6.68 -7.65
CA PHE A 201 7.25 -5.82 -7.15
C PHE A 201 7.84 -4.76 -6.21
N GLU A 202 7.81 -3.50 -6.63
CA GLU A 202 8.34 -2.37 -5.88
C GLU A 202 7.24 -1.60 -5.17
N PHE A 203 7.42 -1.41 -3.86
CA PHE A 203 6.41 -0.74 -3.05
C PHE A 203 6.97 -0.13 -1.78
N ASN A 204 6.21 0.79 -1.19
CA ASN A 204 6.36 1.16 0.20
C ASN A 204 5.03 0.90 0.93
N ILE A 205 5.09 0.52 2.20
CA ILE A 205 3.92 0.28 3.05
C ILE A 205 3.56 1.52 3.86
N GLY A 206 2.27 1.65 4.18
CA GLY A 206 1.82 2.60 5.19
C GLY A 206 2.36 2.23 6.58
N SER A 207 2.76 3.22 7.38
CA SER A 207 3.31 3.04 8.73
C SER A 207 2.29 2.55 9.76
N GLY A 208 1.02 2.55 9.40
CA GLY A 208 -0.08 1.92 10.11
C GLY A 208 -1.25 1.82 9.14
N GLY A 209 -1.85 0.64 9.01
CA GLY A 209 -3.21 0.55 8.51
C GLY A 209 -4.14 1.28 9.48
N THR A 210 -5.40 1.44 9.09
CA THR A 210 -6.44 1.80 10.07
C THR A 210 -6.41 0.74 11.16
N SER A 211 -5.82 1.07 12.32
CA SER A 211 -5.89 0.21 13.50
C SER A 211 -7.34 -0.16 13.67
N VAL A 212 -7.66 -1.45 13.72
CA VAL A 212 -9.03 -1.89 13.98
C VAL A 212 -9.44 -1.20 15.28
N PRO A 213 -10.38 -0.23 15.26
CA PRO A 213 -10.78 0.42 16.48
C PRO A 213 -11.20 -0.68 17.44
N GLU A 214 -10.61 -0.73 18.64
CA GLU A 214 -11.06 -1.67 19.65
C GLU A 214 -12.57 -1.56 19.68
N PRO A 215 -13.30 -2.66 19.42
CA PRO A 215 -14.68 -2.53 19.02
C PRO A 215 -15.39 -1.81 20.16
N ALA A 216 -16.20 -0.80 19.81
CA ALA A 216 -16.98 -0.03 20.78
C ALA A 216 -17.80 -0.94 21.71
N THR A 217 -17.92 -2.23 21.37
CA THR A 217 -18.36 -3.33 22.22
C THR A 217 -17.61 -3.47 23.55
N LEU A 218 -16.31 -3.16 23.66
CA LEU A 218 -15.62 -3.19 24.97
C LEU A 218 -16.07 -2.03 25.85
N ALA A 219 -16.17 -0.83 25.29
CA ALA A 219 -16.76 0.31 25.99
C ALA A 219 -18.25 0.07 26.31
N LEU A 220 -19.00 -0.55 25.39
CA LEU A 220 -20.40 -0.90 25.57
C LEU A 220 -20.60 -2.01 26.61
N LEU A 221 -19.69 -3.00 26.65
CA LEU A 221 -19.69 -4.05 27.66
C LEU A 221 -19.36 -3.45 29.04
N ALA A 222 -18.34 -2.60 29.12
CA ALA A 222 -17.96 -1.93 30.36
C ALA A 222 -19.11 -1.05 30.88
N THR A 223 -19.70 -0.22 30.02
CA THR A 223 -20.85 0.62 30.39
C THR A 223 -22.09 -0.22 30.73
N GLY A 224 -22.32 -1.32 30.02
CA GLY A 224 -23.37 -2.29 30.34
C GLY A 224 -23.19 -2.93 31.72
N LEU A 225 -21.98 -3.37 32.05
CA LEU A 225 -21.64 -3.95 33.35
C LEU A 225 -21.78 -2.92 34.48
N VAL A 226 -21.36 -1.66 34.25
CA VAL A 226 -21.59 -0.56 35.19
C VAL A 226 -23.08 -0.33 35.41
N GLY A 227 -23.88 -0.29 34.34
CA GLY A 227 -25.34 -0.16 34.42
C GLY A 227 -26.01 -1.29 35.20
N LEU A 228 -25.57 -2.54 34.97
CA LEU A 228 -26.01 -3.72 35.72
C LEU A 228 -25.62 -3.66 37.20
N GLY A 229 -24.41 -3.18 37.50
CA GLY A 229 -23.94 -2.96 38.87
C GLY A 229 -24.79 -1.94 39.62
N LEU A 230 -25.06 -0.78 39.00
CA LEU A 230 -25.89 0.27 39.57
C LEU A 230 -27.35 -0.16 39.77
N ARG A 231 -27.88 -1.02 38.88
CA ARG A 231 -29.22 -1.58 39.03
C ARG A 231 -29.31 -2.51 40.25
N ARG A 232 -28.26 -3.29 40.53
CA ARG A 232 -28.22 -4.22 41.69
C ARG A 232 -28.09 -3.50 43.03
N SER A 233 -27.48 -2.31 43.07
CA SER A 233 -27.32 -1.55 44.32
C SER A 233 -28.60 -0.90 44.86
N ARG A 234 -29.71 -0.88 44.12
CA ARG A 234 -31.04 -0.53 44.67
C ARG A 234 -31.60 -1.72 45.45
N LYS A 235 -31.20 -1.85 46.72
CA LYS A 235 -32.00 -2.59 47.70
C LYS A 235 -33.19 -1.71 48.10
N ILE A 236 -34.38 -2.26 48.00
CA ILE A 236 -35.62 -1.75 48.62
C ILE A 236 -35.55 -2.07 50.11
#